data_AF-A0A6G4N7V4-F1
#
_entry.id   AF-A0A6G4N7V4-F1
#
_cell.length_a   1.000
_cell.length_b   1.000
_cell.length_c   1.000
_cell.angle_alpha   90.00
_cell.angle_beta   90.00
_cell.angle_gamma   90.00
#
_symmetry.space_group_name_H-M   'P 1'
#
loop_
_entity.id
_entity.type
_entity.pdbx_description
1 polymer ?
#
loop_
_entity_poly.entity_id
_entity_poly.type
_entity_poly.pdbx_seq_one_letter_code
_entity_poly.pdbx_strand_id
1 'polypeptide(L)' 'MKRQAKIEIQNALVDLMAEYPFQEISTKMICAYCNINRSTFYDYYKDKFDLLDTINSKHKEKFQFLLSALHHNFENIK' A
#
# COMPACT_ATOMS: atom_id res chain seq x y z
N MET A 1 3.45 -3.07 -17.12
CA MET A 1 4.65 -3.40 -16.29
C MET A 1 4.78 -2.49 -15.06
N LYS A 2 4.95 -1.16 -15.18
CA LYS A 2 5.21 -0.30 -13.99
C LYS A 2 4.12 -0.33 -12.90
N ARG A 3 2.84 -0.25 -13.27
CA ARG A 3 1.72 -0.31 -12.31
C ARG A 3 1.62 -1.65 -11.58
N GLN A 4 2.00 -2.74 -12.26
CA GLN A 4 1.91 -4.09 -11.71
C GLN A 4 2.94 -4.28 -10.59
N ALA A 5 4.20 -3.91 -10.84
CA ALA A 5 5.27 -3.95 -9.84
C ALA A 5 4.90 -3.16 -8.57
N LYS A 6 4.30 -1.97 -8.73
CA LYS A 6 3.82 -1.17 -7.59
C LYS A 6 2.80 -1.92 -6.73
N ILE A 7 1.85 -2.63 -7.34
CA ILE A 7 0.82 -3.40 -6.64
C ILE A 7 1.44 -4.63 -5.95
N GLU A 8 2.32 -5.35 -6.64
CA GLU A 8 3.02 -6.53 -6.11
C GLU A 8 3.88 -6.18 -4.89
N ILE A 9 4.58 -5.04 -4.91
CA ILE A 9 5.33 -4.54 -3.76
C ILE A 9 4.40 -4.21 -2.57
N GLN A 10 3.24 -3.58 -2.82
CA GLN A 10 2.27 -3.27 -1.76
C GLN A 10 1.72 -4.55 -1.13
N ASN A 11 1.29 -5.50 -1.95
CA ASN A 11 0.76 -6.77 -1.48
C ASN A 11 1.82 -7.55 -0.69
N ALA A 12 3.07 -7.58 -1.17
CA ALA A 12 4.16 -8.24 -0.46
C ALA A 12 4.38 -7.68 0.95
N LEU A 13 4.31 -6.36 1.14
CA LEU A 13 4.40 -5.80 2.49
C LEU A 13 3.23 -6.24 3.38
N VAL A 14 1.99 -6.18 2.86
CA VAL A 14 0.79 -6.57 3.62
C VAL A 14 0.85 -8.05 4.02
N ASP A 15 1.23 -8.92 3.09
CA ASP A 15 1.36 -10.36 3.34
C ASP A 15 2.46 -10.64 4.37
N LEU A 16 3.63 -9.99 4.23
CA LEU A 16 4.72 -10.16 5.20
C LEU A 16 4.35 -9.63 6.59
N MET A 17 3.52 -8.60 6.70
CA MET A 17 3.02 -8.10 7.98
C MET A 17 2.02 -9.05 8.68
N ALA A 18 1.46 -10.02 7.96
CA ALA A 18 0.66 -11.08 8.56
C ALA A 18 1.53 -12.11 9.29
N GLU A 19 2.79 -12.27 8.86
CA GLU A 19 3.72 -13.30 9.34
C GLU A 19 4.81 -12.75 10.27
N TYR A 20 5.22 -11.49 10.09
CA TYR A 20 6.34 -10.88 10.78
C TYR A 20 5.99 -9.49 11.36
N PRO A 21 6.56 -9.11 12.52
CA PRO A 21 6.50 -7.74 12.98
C PRO A 21 7.08 -6.77 11.95
N PHE A 22 6.44 -5.62 11.74
CA PHE A 22 6.88 -4.63 10.73
C PHE A 22 8.34 -4.20 10.90
N GLN A 23 8.83 -4.12 12.14
CA GLN A 23 10.20 -3.75 12.47
C GLN A 23 11.22 -4.73 11.87
N GLU A 24 10.89 -6.03 11.81
CA GLU A 24 11.75 -7.10 11.29
C GLU A 24 11.73 -7.20 9.77
N ILE A 25 10.65 -6.75 9.13
CA ILE A 25 10.53 -6.75 7.66
C ILE A 25 11.57 -5.80 7.06
N SER A 26 12.34 -6.26 6.07
CA SER A 26 13.29 -5.42 5.34
C SER A 26 12.87 -5.23 3.88
N THR A 27 13.32 -4.16 3.23
CA THR A 27 13.13 -3.96 1.78
C THR A 27 13.63 -5.17 0.97
N LYS A 28 14.70 -5.83 1.43
CA LYS A 28 15.22 -7.06 0.82
C LYS A 28 14.19 -8.19 0.89
N MET A 29 13.53 -8.39 2.02
CA MET A 29 12.50 -9.42 2.19
C MET A 29 11.31 -9.14 1.29
N ILE A 30 10.83 -7.90 1.23
CA ILE A 30 9.71 -7.49 0.37
C ILE A 30 10.03 -7.81 -1.09
N CYS A 31 11.20 -7.36 -1.58
CA CYS A 31 11.63 -7.60 -2.96
C CYS A 31 11.76 -9.09 -3.28
N ALA A 32 12.29 -9.89 -2.35
CA ALA A 32 12.41 -11.34 -2.51
C ALA A 32 11.04 -12.03 -2.56
N TYR A 33 10.10 -11.60 -1.72
CA TYR A 33 8.75 -12.17 -1.64
C TYR A 33 7.96 -11.97 -2.95
N CYS A 34 8.01 -10.78 -3.55
CA CYS A 34 7.34 -10.52 -4.84
C CYS A 34 8.20 -10.76 -6.08
N ASN A 35 9.43 -11.28 -5.93
CA ASN A 35 10.36 -11.52 -7.03
C ASN A 35 10.62 -10.28 -7.91
N ILE A 36 10.84 -9.12 -7.27
CA ILE A 36 11.12 -7.84 -7.94
C ILE A 36 12.54 -7.36 -7.61
N ASN A 37 13.21 -6.77 -8.60
CA ASN A 37 14.52 -6.17 -8.40
C ASN A 37 14.47 -4.97 -7.45
N ARG A 38 15.47 -4.82 -6.59
CA ARG A 38 15.54 -3.69 -5.64
C ARG A 38 15.54 -2.33 -6.33
N SER A 39 16.19 -2.20 -7.49
CA SER A 39 16.13 -0.96 -8.28
C SER A 39 14.69 -0.59 -8.63
N THR A 40 13.88 -1.58 -9.03
CA THR A 40 12.46 -1.40 -9.30
C THR A 40 11.65 -1.06 -8.04
N PHE A 41 12.02 -1.56 -6.86
CA PHE A 41 11.42 -1.06 -5.61
C PHE A 41 11.70 0.43 -5.43
N TYR A 42 12.96 0.83 -5.59
CA TYR A 42 13.39 2.21 -5.39
C TYR A 42 12.89 3.18 -6.46
N ASP A 43 12.42 2.70 -7.61
CA ASP A 43 11.68 3.51 -8.60
C ASP A 43 10.33 4.01 -8.05
N TYR A 44 9.77 3.36 -7.03
CA TYR A 44 8.46 3.70 -6.47
C TYR A 44 8.51 4.18 -5.01
N TYR A 45 9.45 3.65 -4.22
CA TYR A 45 9.47 3.82 -2.77
C TYR A 45 10.87 4.05 -2.25
N LYS A 46 11.03 5.02 -1.34
CA LYS A 46 12.32 5.29 -0.71
C LYS A 46 12.75 4.17 0.23
N ASP A 47 11.81 3.62 0.99
CA ASP A 47 12.00 2.54 1.94
C ASP A 47 10.66 1.88 2.32
N LYS A 48 10.67 0.97 3.31
CA LYS A 48 9.46 0.29 3.80
C LYS A 48 8.46 1.20 4.52
N PHE A 49 8.91 2.33 5.07
CA PHE A 49 8.05 3.30 5.75
C PHE A 49 7.30 4.14 4.72
N ASP A 50 8.00 4.63 3.70
CA ASP A 50 7.38 5.33 2.55
C ASP A 50 6.35 4.45 1.82
N LEU A 51 6.64 3.15 1.69
CA LEU A 51 5.68 2.17 1.18
C LEU A 51 4.43 2.08 2.06
N LEU A 52 4.60 1.92 3.38
CA LEU A 52 3.50 1.84 4.33
C LEU A 52 2.64 3.12 4.32
N ASP A 53 3.28 4.29 4.31
CA ASP A 53 2.60 5.58 4.26
C ASP A 53 1.83 5.77 2.95
N THR A 54 2.37 5.31 1.83
CA THR A 54 1.67 5.31 0.54
C THR A 54 0.41 4.43 0.59
N ILE A 55 0.51 3.23 1.18
CA ILE A 55 -0.64 2.33 1.36
C ILE A 55 -1.69 3.00 2.24
N ASN A 56 -1.29 3.51 3.41
CA ASN A 56 -2.17 4.17 4.37
C ASN A 56 -2.87 5.39 3.77
N SER A 57 -2.15 6.24 3.04
CA SER A 57 -2.70 7.44 2.39
C SER A 57 -3.78 7.07 1.38
N LYS A 58 -3.53 6.07 0.54
CA LYS A 58 -4.51 5.55 -0.42
C LYS A 58 -5.77 5.00 0.26
N HIS A 59 -5.63 4.27 1.36
CA HIS A 59 -6.78 3.76 2.12
C HIS A 59 -7.56 4.90 2.78
N LYS A 60 -6.86 5.90 3.34
CA LYS A 60 -7.47 7.08 3.95
C LYS A 60 -8.27 7.89 2.94
N GLU A 61 -7.70 8.16 1.76
CA GLU A 61 -8.41 8.86 0.66
C GLU A 61 -9.67 8.10 0.25
N LYS A 62 -9.57 6.77 0.08
CA LYS A 62 -10.74 5.94 -0.25
C LYS A 62 -11.80 6.01 0.84
N PHE A 63 -11.39 5.98 2.11
CA PHE A 63 -12.31 6.07 3.24
C PHE A 63 -13.01 7.43 3.28
N GLN A 64 -12.27 8.53 3.09
CA GLN A 64 -12.82 9.89 3.00
C GLN A 64 -13.82 10.02 1.85
N PHE A 65 -13.50 9.45 0.69
CA PHE A 65 -14.42 9.41 -0.45
C PHE A 65 -15.70 8.63 -0.16
N LEU A 66 -15.61 7.46 0.49
CA LEU A 66 -16.79 6.68 0.85
C LEU A 66 -17.66 7.41 1.86
N LEU A 67 -17.05 8.05 2.87
CA LEU A 67 -17.79 8.85 3.87
C LEU A 67 -18.52 10.04 3.24
N SER A 68 -17.87 10.76 2.31
CA SER A 68 -18.52 11.89 1.64
C SER A 68 -19.66 11.44 0.73
N ALA A 69 -19.49 10.33 0.00
CA ALA A 69 -20.53 9.74 -0.84
C ALA A 69 -21.74 9.28 0.00
N LEU A 70 -21.50 8.65 1.15
CA LEU A 70 -22.56 8.26 2.07
C LEU A 70 -23.31 9.49 2.60
N HIS A 71 -22.60 10.51 3.08
CA HIS A 71 -23.21 11.75 3.59
C HIS A 71 -24.13 12.40 2.55
N HIS A 72 -23.65 12.55 1.31
CA HIS A 72 -24.44 13.15 0.22
C HIS A 72 -25.70 12.34 -0.10
N ASN A 73 -25.62 11.01 -0.10
CA ASN A 73 -26.78 10.15 -0.35
C ASN A 73 -27.86 10.30 0.73
N PHE A 74 -27.49 10.54 1.99
CA PHE A 74 -28.47 10.75 3.07
C PHE A 74 -29.17 12.10 2.98
N GLU A 75 -28.52 13.16 2.47
CA GLU A 75 -29.18 14.46 2.29
C GLU A 75 -30.22 14.45 1.16
N ASN A 76 -30.03 13.60 0.15
CA ASN A 76 -30.94 13.47 -0.99
C ASN A 76 -32.16 12.56 -0.72
N ILE A 77 -32.32 12.02 0.49
CA ILE A 77 -33.45 11.14 0.88
C ILE A 77 -34.53 11.93 1.66
N LYS A 78 -34.36 13.24 1.87
CA LYS A 78 -35.39 14.11 2.45
C LYS A 78 -36.32 14.71 1.40
#